data_AF-A0A966VVZ1-F1
#
_entry.id   AF-A0A966VVZ1-F1
#
_cell.length_a   1.000
_cell.length_b   1.000
_cell.length_c   1.000
_cell.angle_alpha   90.00
_cell.angle_beta   90.00
_cell.angle_gamma   90.00
#
_symmetry.space_group_name_H-M   'P 1'
#
loop_
_entity.id
_entity.type
_entity.pdbx_description
1 polymer ?
#
loop_
_entity_poly.entity_id
_entity_poly.type
_entity_poly.pdbx_seq_one_letter_code
_entity_poly.pdbx_strand_id
1 'polypeptide(L)'
;MIEPQTASRGAVRRWSRQALDLLWRGFGFWSALTLLMCLWMFVGHHFPLLSGVLAVSALLACMLIAARLDRGGRIVLADVLELLRGHARVLLTLSALITMAGALVWVLLLAKPGVAWWNILYTDRNSVDVLSADWFVALRQVFVYSAFALGLCYFGLNIPGLTSFFQFLCMTLLGLPYRDAWRLAAAGQIRNLGAMLGVALLFMILPATCALLLPPLVPLLYCFLGALGYVAFREIFLGVGENQPRATAAALRPTPLSSRA
;
A
#
# COMPACT_ATOMS: atom_id res chain seq x y z
N MET A 1 19.90 -18.53 -3.31
CA MET A 1 19.65 -17.08 -3.34
C MET A 1 18.52 -16.86 -4.34
N ILE A 2 17.42 -16.19 -3.97
CA ILE A 2 16.30 -15.93 -4.90
C ILE A 2 16.77 -14.84 -5.87
N GLU A 3 16.77 -15.10 -7.16
CA GLU A 3 17.13 -14.11 -8.17
C GLU A 3 15.87 -13.40 -8.68
N PRO A 4 15.81 -12.05 -8.70
CA PRO A 4 14.66 -11.33 -9.24
C PRO A 4 14.50 -11.61 -10.73
N GLN A 5 13.27 -11.87 -11.16
CA GLN A 5 12.89 -12.13 -12.55
C GLN A 5 12.55 -10.84 -13.29
N THR A 6 12.71 -10.88 -14.61
CA THR A 6 12.25 -9.79 -15.48
C THR A 6 10.76 -9.96 -15.75
N ALA A 7 9.96 -8.96 -15.39
CA ALA A 7 8.53 -8.92 -15.62
C ALA A 7 8.23 -8.93 -17.13
N SER A 8 7.21 -9.68 -17.52
CA SER A 8 6.86 -9.79 -18.94
C SER A 8 6.17 -8.50 -19.44
N ARG A 9 6.29 -8.21 -20.75
CA ARG A 9 5.77 -6.98 -21.38
C ARG A 9 4.31 -6.71 -21.00
N GLY A 10 3.96 -5.45 -20.72
CA GLY A 10 2.62 -5.09 -20.26
C GLY A 10 2.34 -5.41 -18.78
N ALA A 11 3.40 -5.62 -17.98
CA ALA A 11 3.36 -5.94 -16.56
C ALA A 11 2.39 -5.07 -15.76
N VAL A 12 2.53 -3.74 -15.84
CA VAL A 12 1.69 -2.79 -15.08
C VAL A 12 0.20 -3.03 -15.33
N ARG A 13 -0.22 -3.25 -16.58
CA ARG A 13 -1.63 -3.52 -16.91
C ARG A 13 -2.10 -4.87 -16.33
N ARG A 14 -1.26 -5.91 -16.36
CA ARG A 14 -1.60 -7.21 -15.75
C ARG A 14 -1.70 -7.09 -14.24
N TRP A 15 -0.71 -6.47 -13.60
CA TRP A 15 -0.66 -6.25 -12.17
C TRP A 15 -1.86 -5.45 -11.70
N SER A 16 -2.24 -4.38 -12.39
CA SER A 16 -3.44 -3.60 -12.06
C SER A 16 -4.71 -4.45 -12.14
N ARG A 17 -4.88 -5.28 -13.18
CA ARG A 17 -6.05 -6.16 -13.28
C ARG A 17 -6.11 -7.17 -12.13
N GLN A 18 -4.98 -7.75 -11.77
CA GLN A 18 -4.90 -8.72 -10.68
C GLN A 18 -5.07 -8.06 -9.31
N ALA A 19 -4.56 -6.85 -9.13
CA ALA A 19 -4.78 -6.07 -7.93
C ALA A 19 -6.26 -5.71 -7.74
N LEU A 20 -6.96 -5.38 -8.83
CA LEU A 20 -8.41 -5.15 -8.80
C LEU A 20 -9.19 -6.43 -8.44
N ASP A 21 -8.80 -7.60 -8.96
CA ASP A 21 -9.41 -8.88 -8.54
C ASP A 21 -9.18 -9.15 -7.04
N LEU A 22 -7.98 -8.93 -6.51
CA LEU A 22 -7.72 -9.07 -5.07
C LEU A 22 -8.54 -8.07 -4.24
N LEU A 23 -8.66 -6.83 -4.70
CA LEU A 23 -9.51 -5.81 -4.07
C LEU A 23 -10.97 -6.27 -4.03
N TRP A 24 -11.48 -6.84 -5.12
CA TRP A 24 -12.84 -7.38 -5.15
C TRP A 24 -13.03 -8.56 -4.16
N ARG A 25 -12.01 -9.41 -3.99
CA ARG A 25 -12.04 -10.51 -3.00
C ARG A 25 -12.10 -9.99 -1.56
N GLY A 26 -11.47 -8.86 -1.27
CA GLY A 26 -11.38 -8.29 0.08
C GLY A 26 -12.27 -7.08 0.37
N PHE A 27 -13.09 -6.63 -0.60
CA PHE A 27 -13.67 -5.28 -0.63
C PHE A 27 -14.27 -4.82 0.69
N GLY A 28 -15.14 -5.61 1.32
CA GLY A 28 -15.86 -5.21 2.54
C GLY A 28 -14.95 -4.83 3.72
N PHE A 29 -14.31 -5.81 4.36
CA PHE A 29 -13.49 -5.54 5.55
C PHE A 29 -12.27 -4.67 5.21
N TRP A 30 -11.69 -4.84 4.02
CA TRP A 30 -10.44 -4.18 3.65
C TRP A 30 -10.66 -2.69 3.41
N SER A 31 -11.72 -2.33 2.66
CA SER A 31 -12.08 -0.92 2.47
C SER A 31 -12.54 -0.25 3.76
N ALA A 32 -13.23 -0.99 4.66
CA ALA A 32 -13.63 -0.46 5.96
C ALA A 32 -12.42 -0.12 6.85
N LEU A 33 -11.40 -0.99 6.87
CA LEU A 33 -10.16 -0.75 7.62
C LEU A 33 -9.39 0.45 7.07
N THR A 34 -9.25 0.56 5.74
CA THR A 34 -8.55 1.71 5.14
C THR A 34 -9.35 3.00 5.27
N LEU A 35 -10.69 2.94 5.21
CA LEU A 35 -11.55 4.09 5.47
C LEU A 35 -11.38 4.60 6.90
N LEU A 36 -11.43 3.69 7.89
CA LEU A 36 -11.21 4.05 9.29
C LEU A 36 -9.85 4.72 9.49
N MET A 37 -8.80 4.20 8.85
CA MET A 37 -7.48 4.84 8.87
C MET A 37 -7.52 6.24 8.26
N CYS A 38 -8.18 6.42 7.12
CA CYS A 38 -8.25 7.73 6.44
C CYS A 38 -8.96 8.76 7.32
N LEU A 39 -10.05 8.36 7.97
CA LEU A 39 -10.76 9.19 8.94
C LEU A 39 -9.87 9.52 10.16
N TRP A 40 -9.07 8.56 10.63
CA TRP A 40 -8.14 8.80 11.74
C TRP A 40 -7.03 9.79 11.37
N MET A 41 -6.51 9.71 10.15
CA MET A 41 -5.55 10.69 9.64
C MET A 41 -6.17 12.09 9.51
N PHE A 42 -7.45 12.19 9.15
CA PHE A 42 -8.16 13.46 9.18
C PHE A 42 -8.27 14.01 10.61
N VAL A 43 -8.68 13.20 11.58
CA VAL A 43 -8.76 13.65 12.99
C VAL A 43 -7.38 14.04 13.53
N GLY A 44 -6.34 13.28 13.20
CA GLY A 44 -4.97 13.48 13.66
C GLY A 44 -4.10 14.35 12.74
N HIS A 45 -4.67 15.12 11.82
CA HIS A 45 -3.90 15.82 10.78
C HIS A 45 -2.90 16.85 11.33
N HIS A 46 -3.14 17.39 12.53
CA HIS A 46 -2.20 18.26 13.27
C HIS A 46 -0.91 17.53 13.73
N PHE A 47 -0.89 16.19 13.68
CA PHE A 47 0.28 15.37 14.00
C PHE A 47 0.82 14.71 12.71
N PRO A 48 1.56 15.46 11.87
CA PRO A 48 1.96 15.00 10.53
C PRO A 48 2.85 13.76 10.56
N LEU A 49 3.70 13.61 11.57
CA LEU A 49 4.53 12.40 11.74
C LEU A 49 3.67 11.17 12.04
N LEU A 50 2.67 11.29 12.92
CA LEU A 50 1.77 10.18 13.23
C LEU A 50 0.95 9.79 11.99
N SER A 51 0.45 10.79 11.26
CA SER A 51 -0.25 10.60 9.99
C SER A 51 0.63 9.92 8.94
N GLY A 52 1.92 10.28 8.86
CA GLY A 52 2.90 9.62 8.00
C GLY A 52 3.11 8.15 8.37
N VAL A 53 3.27 7.86 9.66
CA VAL A 53 3.42 6.48 10.14
C VAL A 53 2.17 5.66 9.83
N LEU A 54 0.98 6.22 10.05
CA LEU A 54 -0.29 5.57 9.74
C LEU A 54 -0.44 5.27 8.25
N ALA A 55 -0.13 6.23 7.38
CA ALA A 55 -0.20 6.06 5.93
C ALA A 55 0.74 4.94 5.45
N VAL A 56 2.01 4.97 5.85
CA VAL A 56 2.97 3.92 5.45
C VAL A 56 2.54 2.58 6.04
N SER A 57 2.15 2.55 7.31
CA SER A 57 1.67 1.34 7.99
C SER A 57 0.48 0.72 7.27
N ALA A 58 -0.50 1.54 6.86
CA ALA A 58 -1.67 1.08 6.14
C ALA A 58 -1.34 0.54 4.75
N LEU A 59 -0.43 1.19 4.01
CA LEU A 59 0.02 0.69 2.71
C LEU A 59 0.73 -0.66 2.86
N LEU A 60 1.64 -0.80 3.82
CA LEU A 60 2.34 -2.05 4.12
C LEU A 60 1.37 -3.15 4.57
N ALA A 61 0.41 -2.82 5.43
CA ALA A 61 -0.68 -3.72 5.83
C ALA A 61 -1.48 -4.20 4.61
N CYS A 62 -1.81 -3.29 3.68
CA CYS A 62 -2.51 -3.62 2.45
C CYS A 62 -1.72 -4.60 1.58
N MET A 63 -0.39 -4.53 1.54
CA MET A 63 0.43 -5.52 0.84
C MET A 63 0.35 -6.92 1.50
N LEU A 64 0.35 -7.00 2.84
CA LEU A 64 0.16 -8.28 3.55
C LEU A 64 -1.24 -8.86 3.37
N ILE A 65 -2.26 -8.02 3.45
CA ILE A 65 -3.66 -8.41 3.23
C ILE A 65 -3.82 -8.97 1.82
N ALA A 66 -3.25 -8.31 0.81
CA ALA A 66 -3.25 -8.80 -0.56
C ALA A 66 -2.56 -10.17 -0.69
N ALA A 67 -1.40 -10.34 -0.04
CA ALA A 67 -0.69 -11.62 0.01
C ALA A 67 -1.53 -12.74 0.64
N ARG A 68 -2.31 -12.41 1.68
CA ARG A 68 -3.21 -13.36 2.35
C ARG A 68 -4.40 -13.70 1.45
N LEU A 69 -5.03 -12.70 0.84
CA LEU A 69 -6.16 -12.84 -0.10
C LEU A 69 -5.82 -13.69 -1.32
N ASP A 70 -4.58 -13.64 -1.77
CA ASP A 70 -4.13 -14.44 -2.88
C ASP A 70 -4.02 -15.93 -2.54
N ARG A 71 -3.76 -16.32 -1.29
CA ARG A 71 -3.60 -17.74 -0.88
C ARG A 71 -4.92 -18.54 -0.78
N GLY A 72 -6.01 -18.05 -1.37
CA GLY A 72 -7.16 -18.88 -1.75
C GLY A 72 -8.21 -19.22 -0.67
N GLY A 73 -8.13 -18.67 0.55
CA GLY A 73 -9.14 -18.90 1.60
C GLY A 73 -10.24 -17.84 1.67
N ARG A 74 -11.44 -18.20 2.17
CA ARG A 74 -12.34 -17.21 2.78
C ARG A 74 -11.59 -16.60 3.95
N ILE A 75 -11.34 -15.30 3.89
CA ILE A 75 -10.63 -14.56 4.94
C ILE A 75 -11.65 -13.74 5.70
N VAL A 76 -11.63 -13.89 7.02
CA VAL A 76 -12.42 -13.06 7.92
C VAL A 76 -11.52 -11.98 8.54
N LEU A 77 -12.15 -10.95 9.12
CA LEU A 77 -11.43 -9.85 9.76
C LEU A 77 -10.46 -10.34 10.84
N ALA A 78 -10.82 -11.39 11.59
CA ALA A 78 -9.96 -11.98 12.62
C ALA A 78 -8.61 -12.47 12.07
N ASP A 79 -8.62 -13.18 10.93
CA ASP A 79 -7.39 -13.66 10.29
C ASP A 79 -6.46 -12.51 9.88
N VAL A 80 -7.06 -11.40 9.44
CA VAL A 80 -6.32 -10.20 9.04
C VAL A 80 -5.71 -9.53 10.26
N LEU A 81 -6.46 -9.37 11.34
CA LEU A 81 -5.96 -8.78 12.57
C LEU A 81 -4.84 -9.62 13.19
N GLU A 82 -4.97 -10.95 13.17
CA GLU A 82 -3.91 -11.85 13.65
C GLU A 82 -2.65 -11.74 12.78
N LEU A 83 -2.80 -11.74 11.46
CA LEU A 83 -1.69 -11.54 10.53
C LEU A 83 -0.96 -10.22 10.77
N LEU A 84 -1.72 -9.12 10.90
CA LEU A 84 -1.17 -7.79 11.15
C LEU A 84 -0.50 -7.71 12.51
N ARG A 85 -1.08 -8.34 13.54
CA ARG A 85 -0.48 -8.44 14.88
C ARG A 85 0.86 -9.18 14.83
N GLY A 86 0.94 -10.29 14.09
CA GLY A 86 2.19 -11.05 13.91
C GLY A 86 3.31 -10.23 13.25
N HIS A 87 2.95 -9.27 12.39
CA HIS A 87 3.91 -8.42 11.68
C HIS A 87 4.03 -6.99 12.26
N ALA A 88 3.31 -6.68 13.34
CA ALA A 88 3.15 -5.31 13.84
C ALA A 88 4.49 -4.64 14.14
N ARG A 89 5.44 -5.37 14.75
CA ARG A 89 6.76 -4.82 15.07
C ARG A 89 7.51 -4.38 13.81
N VAL A 90 7.58 -5.24 12.79
CA VAL A 90 8.29 -4.93 11.53
C VAL A 90 7.58 -3.81 10.78
N LEU A 91 6.26 -3.88 10.70
CA LEU A 91 5.41 -2.90 10.02
C LEU A 91 5.56 -1.50 10.65
N LEU A 92 5.43 -1.39 11.98
CA LEU A 92 5.56 -0.10 12.69
C LEU A 92 7.00 0.42 12.67
N THR A 93 8.00 -0.44 12.86
CA THR A 93 9.41 -0.01 12.85
C THR A 93 9.80 0.53 11.49
N LEU A 94 9.45 -0.17 10.40
CA LEU A 94 9.76 0.28 9.05
C LEU A 94 8.99 1.55 8.69
N SER A 95 7.71 1.64 9.08
CA SER A 95 6.93 2.85 8.86
C SER A 95 7.51 4.05 9.60
N ALA A 96 7.87 3.90 10.87
CA ALA A 96 8.52 4.94 11.66
C ALA A 96 9.86 5.38 11.04
N LEU A 97 10.69 4.43 10.61
CA LEU A 97 11.96 4.73 9.94
C LEU A 97 11.74 5.54 8.65
N ILE A 98 10.82 5.11 7.79
CA ILE A 98 10.48 5.79 6.53
C ILE A 98 9.96 7.20 6.82
N THR A 99 9.02 7.34 7.76
CA THR A 99 8.44 8.64 8.10
C THR A 99 9.48 9.59 8.68
N MET A 100 10.35 9.11 9.59
CA MET A 100 11.42 9.92 10.16
C MET A 100 12.45 10.35 9.12
N ALA A 101 12.86 9.45 8.22
CA ALA A 101 13.76 9.79 7.14
C ALA A 101 13.13 10.79 6.16
N GLY A 102 11.85 10.60 5.79
CA GLY A 102 11.09 11.54 4.98
C GLY A 102 10.96 12.91 5.64
N ALA A 103 10.71 12.96 6.96
CA ALA A 103 10.67 14.20 7.72
C ALA A 103 12.03 14.90 7.75
N LEU A 104 13.13 14.16 7.90
CA LEU A 104 14.48 14.71 7.87
C LEU A 104 14.81 15.29 6.49
N VAL A 105 14.53 14.55 5.41
CA VAL A 105 14.68 15.03 4.03
C VAL A 105 13.87 16.30 3.82
N TRP A 106 12.64 16.33 4.32
CA TRP A 106 11.79 17.51 4.25
C TRP A 106 12.42 18.71 4.95
N VAL A 107 12.78 18.58 6.23
CA VAL A 107 13.36 19.66 7.04
C VAL A 107 14.69 20.17 6.48
N LEU A 108 15.55 19.29 5.95
CA LEU A 108 16.88 19.69 5.47
C LEU A 108 16.85 20.26 4.05
N LEU A 109 15.97 19.75 3.17
CA LEU A 109 16.04 20.02 1.73
C LEU A 109 14.82 20.78 1.18
N LEU A 110 13.63 20.55 1.72
CA LEU A 110 12.36 21.04 1.16
C LEU A 110 11.73 22.17 1.98
N ALA A 111 12.10 22.28 3.25
CA ALA A 111 11.65 23.27 4.21
C ALA A 111 12.33 24.65 4.06
N LYS A 112 12.60 25.06 2.81
CA LYS A 112 13.27 26.34 2.52
C LYS A 112 12.23 27.37 2.06
N PRO A 113 12.27 28.62 2.59
CA PRO A 113 11.48 29.72 2.07
C PRO A 113 11.70 29.87 0.56
N GLY A 114 10.62 29.79 -0.23
CA GLY A 114 10.67 29.84 -1.70
C GLY A 114 10.49 28.50 -2.42
N VAL A 115 10.50 27.36 -1.69
CA VAL A 115 10.13 26.06 -2.27
C VAL A 115 8.61 25.90 -2.21
N ALA A 116 7.95 25.69 -3.36
CA ALA A 116 6.49 25.65 -3.47
C ALA A 116 5.79 24.69 -2.48
N TRP A 117 6.48 23.63 -2.08
CA TRP A 117 5.99 22.58 -1.18
C TRP A 117 5.91 23.03 0.29
N TRP A 118 6.71 24.03 0.71
CA TRP A 118 6.71 24.62 2.05
C TRP A 118 5.33 25.15 2.45
N ASN A 119 4.62 25.78 1.51
CA ASN A 119 3.31 26.38 1.76
C ASN A 119 2.18 25.35 1.84
N ILE A 120 2.34 24.16 1.25
CA ILE A 120 1.26 23.16 1.09
C ILE A 120 1.14 22.25 2.31
N LEU A 121 2.17 22.08 3.14
CA LEU A 121 2.08 21.17 4.30
C LEU A 121 2.06 21.87 5.66
N TYR A 122 2.51 23.14 5.76
CA TYR A 122 2.77 23.79 7.06
C TYR A 122 2.31 25.25 7.19
N THR A 123 1.43 25.73 6.31
CA THR A 123 0.69 26.96 6.63
C THR A 123 -0.65 26.59 7.27
N ASP A 124 -1.14 27.41 8.22
CA ASP A 124 -2.48 27.31 8.83
C ASP A 124 -3.63 27.23 7.79
N ARG A 125 -3.33 27.43 6.51
CA ARG A 125 -4.27 27.28 5.39
C ARG A 125 -4.77 25.85 5.16
N ASN A 126 -4.08 24.82 5.67
CA ASN A 126 -4.46 23.43 5.44
C ASN A 126 -4.96 22.69 6.68
N SER A 127 -4.79 23.24 7.88
CA SER A 127 -5.51 22.74 9.06
C SER A 127 -7.00 22.99 8.86
N VAL A 128 -7.78 21.92 8.97
CA VAL A 128 -9.24 21.98 8.82
C VAL A 128 -9.84 22.06 10.21
N ASP A 129 -10.02 23.28 10.70
CA ASP A 129 -10.67 23.51 11.99
C ASP A 129 -12.20 23.39 11.90
N VAL A 130 -12.77 23.79 10.75
CA VAL A 130 -14.20 23.71 10.46
C VAL A 130 -14.40 23.14 9.05
N LEU A 131 -15.26 22.12 8.94
CA LEU A 131 -15.64 21.55 7.66
C LEU A 131 -16.45 22.57 6.84
N SER A 132 -16.23 22.57 5.53
CA SER A 132 -17.02 23.38 4.60
C SER A 132 -18.51 23.00 4.67
N ALA A 133 -19.39 23.99 4.50
CA ALA A 133 -20.81 23.75 4.32
C ALA A 133 -21.13 23.07 2.98
N ASP A 134 -20.23 23.17 2.00
CA ASP A 134 -20.34 22.43 0.74
C ASP A 134 -19.89 20.97 0.96
N TRP A 135 -20.81 20.03 0.72
CA TRP A 135 -20.58 18.61 0.98
C TRP A 135 -19.38 18.04 0.19
N PHE A 136 -19.15 18.51 -1.03
CA PHE A 136 -18.07 18.02 -1.87
C PHE A 136 -16.72 18.56 -1.40
N VAL A 137 -16.67 19.85 -1.03
CA VAL A 137 -15.49 20.45 -0.43
C VAL A 137 -15.16 19.81 0.92
N ALA A 138 -16.17 19.53 1.75
CA ALA A 138 -15.99 18.83 3.02
C ALA A 138 -15.40 17.42 2.82
N LEU A 139 -15.89 16.64 1.85
CA LEU A 139 -15.29 15.34 1.52
C LEU A 139 -13.84 15.46 1.06
N ARG A 140 -13.51 16.48 0.25
CA ARG A 140 -12.12 16.74 -0.14
C ARG A 140 -11.25 17.04 1.08
N GLN A 141 -11.71 17.90 2.00
CA GLN A 141 -11.01 18.22 3.24
C GLN A 141 -10.72 16.96 4.08
N VAL A 142 -11.66 16.02 4.14
CA VAL A 142 -11.50 14.75 4.88
C VAL A 142 -10.40 13.87 4.27
N PHE A 143 -10.38 13.70 2.94
CA PHE A 143 -9.52 12.69 2.31
C PHE A 143 -8.20 13.22 1.73
N VAL A 144 -8.06 14.54 1.55
CA VAL A 144 -6.89 15.15 0.89
C VAL A 144 -5.57 14.76 1.55
N TYR A 145 -5.51 14.77 2.88
CA TYR A 145 -4.32 14.37 3.63
C TYR A 145 -3.92 12.93 3.38
N SER A 146 -4.88 12.00 3.45
CA SER A 146 -4.64 10.58 3.18
C SER A 146 -4.21 10.34 1.73
N ALA A 147 -4.76 11.10 0.77
CA ALA A 147 -4.38 10.98 -0.64
C ALA A 147 -2.94 11.46 -0.89
N PHE A 148 -2.56 12.62 -0.36
CA PHE A 148 -1.19 13.12 -0.48
C PHE A 148 -0.18 12.20 0.22
N ALA A 149 -0.50 11.74 1.43
CA ALA A 149 0.35 10.81 2.17
C ALA A 149 0.56 9.50 1.40
N LEU A 150 -0.50 8.96 0.76
CA LEU A 150 -0.39 7.78 -0.10
C LEU A 150 0.58 7.99 -1.27
N GLY A 151 0.50 9.14 -1.95
CA GLY A 151 1.45 9.48 -3.01
C GLY A 151 2.89 9.56 -2.50
N LEU A 152 3.09 10.19 -1.34
CA LEU A 152 4.40 10.31 -0.68
C LEU A 152 4.96 8.96 -0.21
N CYS A 153 4.11 7.97 0.08
CA CYS A 153 4.57 6.63 0.46
C CYS A 153 5.46 6.00 -0.62
N TYR A 154 5.21 6.25 -1.91
CA TYR A 154 6.07 5.72 -2.98
C TYR A 154 7.52 6.21 -2.84
N PHE A 155 7.72 7.51 -2.58
CA PHE A 155 9.05 8.07 -2.36
C PHE A 155 9.66 7.57 -1.06
N GLY A 156 8.86 7.49 0.01
CA GLY A 156 9.30 6.95 1.29
C GLY A 156 9.76 5.49 1.21
N LEU A 157 9.14 4.70 0.35
CA LEU A 157 9.56 3.32 0.07
C LEU A 157 10.82 3.25 -0.81
N ASN A 158 11.26 4.35 -1.42
CA ASN A 158 12.37 4.40 -2.38
C ASN A 158 13.49 5.38 -1.99
N ILE A 159 13.71 5.59 -0.68
CA ILE A 159 14.79 6.46 -0.21
C ILE A 159 16.15 5.82 -0.55
N PRO A 160 16.97 6.44 -1.42
CA PRO A 160 18.24 5.85 -1.86
C PRO A 160 19.14 5.50 -0.68
N GLY A 161 19.66 4.27 -0.67
CA GLY A 161 20.56 3.77 0.39
C GLY A 161 19.88 3.43 1.72
N LEU A 162 18.58 3.71 1.88
CA LEU A 162 17.82 3.39 3.09
C LEU A 162 16.73 2.37 2.81
N THR A 163 15.87 2.62 1.82
CA THR A 163 14.74 1.75 1.52
C THR A 163 14.64 1.35 0.05
N SER A 164 13.89 0.30 -0.23
CA SER A 164 13.46 -0.08 -1.59
C SER A 164 12.01 -0.57 -1.58
N PHE A 165 11.30 -0.36 -2.69
CA PHE A 165 9.86 -0.58 -2.80
C PHE A 165 9.40 -1.97 -2.32
N PHE A 166 10.16 -3.02 -2.66
CA PHE A 166 9.82 -4.40 -2.30
C PHE A 166 10.41 -4.88 -0.97
N GLN A 167 11.21 -4.05 -0.30
CA GLN A 167 11.99 -4.47 0.87
C GLN A 167 11.12 -5.04 1.98
N PHE A 168 9.97 -4.41 2.26
CA PHE A 168 9.05 -4.90 3.27
C PHE A 168 8.53 -6.32 2.96
N LEU A 169 8.19 -6.60 1.70
CA LEU A 169 7.72 -7.92 1.27
C LEU A 169 8.84 -8.95 1.29
N CYS A 170 10.07 -8.56 0.93
CA CYS A 170 11.25 -9.41 1.13
C CYS A 170 11.46 -9.77 2.62
N MET A 171 11.30 -8.81 3.53
CA MET A 171 11.44 -9.07 4.97
C MET A 171 10.35 -9.98 5.51
N THR A 172 9.09 -9.73 5.12
CA THR A 172 7.92 -10.40 5.71
C THR A 172 7.56 -11.72 5.04
N LEU A 173 7.68 -11.81 3.71
CA LEU A 173 7.28 -13.00 2.95
C LEU A 173 8.44 -13.93 2.63
N LEU A 174 9.68 -13.42 2.56
CA LEU A 174 10.88 -14.25 2.34
C LEU A 174 11.72 -14.43 3.62
N GLY A 175 11.36 -13.76 4.72
CA GLY A 175 12.07 -13.87 6.00
C GLY A 175 13.48 -13.28 5.98
N LEU A 176 13.78 -12.37 5.04
CA LEU A 176 15.12 -11.82 4.88
C LEU A 176 15.41 -10.72 5.92
N PRO A 177 16.66 -10.62 6.42
CA PRO A 177 17.07 -9.50 7.25
C PRO A 177 17.05 -8.19 6.45
N TYR A 178 16.94 -7.06 7.15
CA TYR A 178 16.72 -5.73 6.55
C TYR A 178 17.66 -5.39 5.39
N ARG A 179 18.97 -5.62 5.55
CA ARG A 179 19.99 -5.27 4.54
C ARG A 179 19.91 -6.14 3.30
N ASP A 180 19.68 -7.45 3.47
CA ASP A 180 19.59 -8.38 2.35
C ASP A 180 18.27 -8.20 1.61
N ALA A 181 17.19 -7.93 2.35
CA ALA A 181 15.91 -7.53 1.78
C ALA A 181 16.03 -6.25 0.95
N TRP A 182 16.75 -5.23 1.44
CA TRP A 182 17.01 -3.99 0.69
C TRP A 182 17.78 -4.26 -0.61
N ARG A 183 18.88 -5.00 -0.55
CA ARG A 183 19.71 -5.33 -1.72
C ARG A 183 18.91 -6.10 -2.77
N LEU A 184 18.18 -7.13 -2.34
CA LEU A 184 17.39 -7.96 -3.23
C LEU A 184 16.24 -7.16 -3.85
N ALA A 185 15.54 -6.36 -3.05
CA ALA A 185 14.46 -5.50 -3.52
C ALA A 185 14.95 -4.46 -4.54
N ALA A 186 16.07 -3.80 -4.26
CA ALA A 186 16.68 -2.82 -5.15
C ALA A 186 17.11 -3.47 -6.48
N ALA A 187 17.72 -4.65 -6.44
CA ALA A 187 18.09 -5.40 -7.64
C ALA A 187 16.86 -5.74 -8.49
N GLY A 188 15.77 -6.23 -7.87
CA GLY A 188 14.53 -6.53 -8.57
C GLY A 188 13.86 -5.30 -9.17
N GLN A 189 13.92 -4.16 -8.47
CA GLN A 189 13.39 -2.89 -8.96
C GLN A 189 14.18 -2.35 -10.14
N ILE A 190 15.52 -2.36 -10.08
CA ILE A 190 16.39 -1.91 -11.17
C ILE A 190 16.21 -2.79 -12.41
N ARG A 191 16.16 -4.12 -12.24
CA ARG A 191 15.91 -5.07 -13.33
C ARG A 191 14.57 -4.80 -14.04
N ASN A 192 13.60 -4.23 -13.34
CA ASN A 192 12.24 -3.97 -13.82
C ASN A 192 11.91 -2.48 -13.90
N LEU A 193 12.91 -1.61 -14.10
CA LEU A 193 12.78 -0.16 -13.99
C LEU A 193 11.59 0.41 -14.79
N GLY A 194 11.40 -0.01 -16.04
CA GLY A 194 10.30 0.49 -16.87
C GLY A 194 8.91 0.20 -16.27
N ALA A 195 8.69 -0.99 -15.72
CA ALA A 195 7.44 -1.31 -15.05
C ALA A 195 7.30 -0.55 -13.73
N MET A 196 8.40 -0.40 -12.98
CA MET A 196 8.43 0.34 -11.72
C MET A 196 8.17 1.84 -11.89
N LEU A 197 8.63 2.45 -12.99
CA LEU A 197 8.25 3.81 -13.36
C LEU A 197 6.74 3.93 -13.63
N GLY A 198 6.13 2.91 -14.25
CA GLY A 198 4.68 2.84 -14.40
C GLY A 198 3.96 2.75 -13.05
N VAL A 199 4.47 1.98 -12.10
CA VAL A 199 3.95 1.94 -10.72
C VAL A 199 4.09 3.30 -10.05
N ALA A 200 5.25 3.98 -10.20
CA ALA A 200 5.48 5.32 -9.69
C ALA A 200 4.43 6.32 -10.21
N LEU A 201 4.16 6.29 -11.52
CA LEU A 201 3.13 7.13 -12.15
C LEU A 201 1.74 6.88 -11.55
N LEU A 202 1.37 5.63 -11.26
CA LEU A 202 0.10 5.32 -10.60
C LEU A 202 0.02 5.90 -9.19
N PHE A 203 1.10 5.82 -8.41
CA PHE A 203 1.17 6.43 -7.07
C PHE A 203 1.09 7.96 -7.10
N MET A 204 1.50 8.61 -8.20
CA MET A 204 1.42 10.06 -8.34
C MET A 204 0.06 10.53 -8.87
N ILE A 205 -0.43 9.88 -9.93
CA ILE A 205 -1.62 10.34 -10.66
C ILE A 205 -2.89 9.96 -9.90
N LEU A 206 -3.03 8.70 -9.46
CA LEU A 206 -4.30 8.22 -8.91
C LEU A 206 -4.71 8.94 -7.62
N PRO A 207 -3.82 9.17 -6.63
CA PRO A 207 -4.21 9.91 -5.43
C PRO A 207 -4.60 11.35 -5.72
N ALA A 208 -3.88 12.03 -6.63
CA ALA A 208 -4.24 13.38 -7.06
C ALA A 208 -5.62 13.41 -7.75
N THR A 209 -5.88 12.49 -8.69
CA THR A 209 -7.17 12.38 -9.37
C THR A 209 -8.31 12.08 -8.40
N CYS A 210 -8.12 11.15 -7.45
CA CYS A 210 -9.16 10.84 -6.47
C CYS A 210 -9.39 12.00 -5.49
N ALA A 211 -8.34 12.66 -4.99
CA ALA A 211 -8.50 13.81 -4.10
C ALA A 211 -9.23 14.99 -4.76
N LEU A 212 -9.12 15.15 -6.09
CA LEU A 212 -9.75 16.23 -6.83
C LEU A 212 -11.17 15.89 -7.28
N LEU A 213 -11.41 14.66 -7.75
CA LEU A 213 -12.65 14.29 -8.43
C LEU A 213 -13.53 13.32 -7.63
N LEU A 214 -12.93 12.39 -6.89
CA LEU A 214 -13.63 11.28 -6.22
C LEU A 214 -13.01 10.96 -4.85
N PRO A 215 -13.07 11.89 -3.86
CA PRO A 215 -12.36 11.74 -2.58
C PRO A 215 -12.69 10.46 -1.81
N PRO A 216 -13.95 9.96 -1.79
CA PRO A 216 -14.28 8.69 -1.13
C PRO A 216 -13.58 7.45 -1.68
N LEU A 217 -12.91 7.52 -2.85
CA LEU A 217 -12.15 6.40 -3.41
C LEU A 217 -10.72 6.29 -2.85
N VAL A 218 -10.24 7.28 -2.09
CA VAL A 218 -8.88 7.26 -1.52
C VAL A 218 -8.59 6.02 -0.66
N PRO A 219 -9.51 5.54 0.21
CA PRO A 219 -9.33 4.27 0.92
C PRO A 219 -9.13 3.07 0.00
N LEU A 220 -9.81 3.04 -1.14
CA LEU A 220 -9.68 1.96 -2.13
C LEU A 220 -8.34 2.03 -2.88
N LEU A 221 -7.75 3.22 -3.02
CA LEU A 221 -6.41 3.37 -3.58
C LEU A 221 -5.34 2.73 -2.69
N TYR A 222 -5.45 2.85 -1.37
CA TYR A 222 -4.55 2.14 -0.45
C TYR A 222 -4.61 0.62 -0.67
N CYS A 223 -5.82 0.08 -0.79
CA CYS A 223 -6.02 -1.34 -1.07
C CYS A 223 -5.42 -1.72 -2.43
N PHE A 224 -5.75 -0.97 -3.47
CA PHE A 224 -5.29 -1.23 -4.83
C PHE A 224 -3.77 -1.16 -4.95
N LEU A 225 -3.13 -0.11 -4.42
CA LEU A 225 -1.69 0.07 -4.50
C LEU A 225 -0.92 -0.92 -3.62
N GLY A 226 -1.49 -1.31 -2.47
CA GLY A 226 -0.96 -2.42 -1.67
C GLY A 226 -1.02 -3.76 -2.41
N ALA A 227 -2.15 -4.09 -3.05
CA ALA A 227 -2.25 -5.27 -3.91
C ALA A 227 -1.33 -5.20 -5.12
N LEU A 228 -1.20 -4.04 -5.76
CA LEU A 228 -0.28 -3.82 -6.87
C LEU A 228 1.16 -4.13 -6.44
N GLY A 229 1.58 -3.64 -5.27
CA GLY A 229 2.89 -3.93 -4.69
C GLY A 229 3.11 -5.43 -4.46
N TYR A 230 2.12 -6.12 -3.90
CA TYR A 230 2.18 -7.57 -3.69
C TYR A 230 2.24 -8.35 -5.01
N VAL A 231 1.38 -8.04 -5.98
CA VAL A 231 1.32 -8.75 -7.27
C VAL A 231 2.62 -8.55 -8.05
N ALA A 232 3.16 -7.34 -8.07
CA ALA A 232 4.45 -7.06 -8.69
C ALA A 232 5.58 -7.83 -7.99
N PHE A 233 5.60 -7.83 -6.65
CA PHE A 233 6.54 -8.64 -5.88
C PHE A 233 6.44 -10.13 -6.21
N ARG A 234 5.22 -10.67 -6.29
CA ARG A 234 4.97 -12.07 -6.57
C ARG A 234 5.49 -12.46 -7.96
N GLU A 235 5.24 -11.67 -9.00
CA GLU A 235 5.78 -11.96 -10.34
C GLU A 235 7.32 -11.86 -10.33
N ILE A 236 7.89 -10.82 -9.73
CA ILE A 236 9.35 -10.57 -9.78
C ILE A 236 10.14 -11.58 -8.93
N PHE A 237 9.70 -11.89 -7.71
CA PHE A 237 10.50 -12.70 -6.78
C PHE A 237 10.04 -14.15 -6.67
N LEU A 238 8.77 -14.44 -6.98
CA LEU A 238 8.21 -15.79 -6.89
C LEU A 238 7.93 -16.41 -8.27
N GLY A 239 8.00 -15.61 -9.35
CA GLY A 239 7.69 -16.08 -10.72
C GLY A 239 6.22 -16.42 -10.94
N VAL A 240 5.33 -16.03 -10.02
CA VAL A 240 3.90 -16.35 -10.11
C VAL A 240 3.16 -15.16 -10.70
N GLY A 241 2.81 -15.30 -11.98
CA GLY A 241 2.22 -14.24 -12.79
C GLY A 241 0.71 -14.06 -12.61
N GLU A 242 0.00 -14.96 -11.94
CA GLU A 242 -1.47 -14.92 -11.80
C GLU A 242 -1.92 -15.10 -10.34
N ASN A 243 -3.10 -14.56 -10.02
CA ASN A 243 -3.71 -14.79 -8.71
C ASN A 243 -4.11 -16.25 -8.55
N GLN A 244 -3.99 -16.82 -7.36
CA GLN A 244 -4.45 -18.19 -7.17
C GLN A 244 -5.96 -18.27 -7.41
N PRO A 245 -6.44 -19.40 -7.96
CA PRO A 245 -7.86 -19.61 -8.17
C PRO A 245 -8.60 -19.51 -6.83
N ARG A 246 -9.80 -18.95 -6.85
CA ARG A 246 -10.66 -18.97 -5.67
C ARG A 246 -10.98 -20.43 -5.36
N ALA A 247 -10.81 -20.83 -4.10
CA ALA A 247 -11.41 -22.08 -3.63
C ALA A 247 -12.92 -21.95 -3.84
N THR A 248 -13.45 -22.59 -4.88
CA THR A 248 -14.88 -22.66 -5.13
C THR A 248 -15.48 -23.56 -4.05
N ALA A 249 -16.60 -23.14 -3.46
CA ALA A 249 -17.36 -23.94 -2.50
C ALA A 249 -17.73 -25.35 -3.02
N ALA A 250 -17.59 -25.59 -4.33
CA ALA A 250 -17.75 -26.90 -4.96
C ALA A 250 -16.73 -27.95 -4.49
N ALA A 251 -15.52 -27.56 -4.06
CA ALA A 251 -14.51 -28.48 -3.53
C ALA A 251 -14.83 -29.00 -2.11
N LEU A 252 -15.88 -28.46 -1.48
CA LEU A 252 -16.39 -28.89 -0.17
C LEU A 252 -17.64 -29.78 -0.26
N ARG A 253 -18.07 -30.19 -1.47
CA ARG A 253 -19.08 -31.24 -1.56
C ARG A 253 -18.45 -32.54 -1.05
N PRO A 254 -18.92 -33.12 0.07
CA PRO A 254 -18.50 -34.45 0.44
C PRO A 254 -18.82 -35.37 -0.72
N THR A 255 -17.81 -36.10 -1.21
CA THR A 255 -18.01 -37.22 -2.12
C THR A 255 -19.09 -38.11 -1.49
N PRO A 256 -20.20 -38.41 -2.19
CA PRO A 256 -21.18 -39.34 -1.64
C PRO A 256 -20.44 -40.65 -1.37
N LEU A 257 -20.46 -41.08 -0.11
CA LEU A 257 -19.93 -42.37 0.29
C LEU A 257 -20.60 -43.42 -0.59
N SER A 258 -19.79 -44.03 -1.46
CA SER A 258 -20.19 -45.19 -2.26
C SER A 258 -20.64 -46.29 -1.30
N SER A 259 -21.94 -46.46 -1.10
CA SER A 259 -22.50 -47.61 -0.40
C SER A 259 -22.35 -48.84 -1.29
N ARG A 260 -21.22 -49.53 -1.16
CA ARG A 260 -21.08 -50.95 -1.48
C ARG A 260 -20.61 -51.67 -0.22
N ALA A 261 -21.57 -52.22 0.51
CA ALA A 261 -21.46 -53.37 1.37
C ALA A 261 -22.77 -54.14 1.22
#